data_AF-A0ABC8W3H9-F1
#
_entry.id   AF-A0ABC8W3H9-F1
#
_cell.length_a   1.000
_cell.length_b   1.000
_cell.length_c   1.000
_cell.angle_alpha   90.00
_cell.angle_beta   90.00
_cell.angle_gamma   90.00
#
_symmetry.space_group_name_H-M   'P 1'
#
loop_
_entity.id
_entity.type
_entity.pdbx_description
1 polymer ?
#
loop_
_entity_poly.entity_id
_entity_poly.type
_entity_poly.pdbx_seq_one_letter_code
_entity_poly.pdbx_strand_id
1 'polypeptide(L)'
;MEPSLRKNLSAAAAAVLLLVLLTAESSQSSSDGCNEHLSGSYSGACFVLINDGACNKACIDESIDNISGSCNIFQCWCYTSCHSKTVAPAASTPILP
;
A
#
# COMPACT_ATOMS: atom_id res chain seq x y z
N MET A 1 30.06 -11.62 -51.29
CA MET A 1 28.96 -12.18 -50.49
C MET A 1 29.58 -13.02 -49.39
N GLU A 2 29.37 -12.84 -48.10
CA GLU A 2 28.51 -11.96 -47.27
C GLU A 2 29.32 -11.56 -46.02
N PRO A 3 29.16 -10.34 -45.47
CA PRO A 3 29.66 -10.04 -44.13
C PRO A 3 28.69 -10.63 -43.10
N SER A 4 29.22 -11.52 -42.26
CA SER A 4 28.56 -12.11 -41.10
C SER A 4 27.89 -11.06 -40.21
N LEU A 5 26.56 -11.13 -40.12
CA LEU A 5 25.71 -10.32 -39.24
C LEU A 5 25.92 -10.75 -37.77
N ARG A 6 27.00 -10.27 -37.15
CA ARG A 6 27.13 -10.21 -35.69
C ARG A 6 27.11 -8.75 -35.27
N LYS A 7 25.96 -8.26 -34.81
CA LYS A 7 25.84 -7.03 -33.99
C LYS A 7 24.46 -6.95 -33.31
N ASN A 8 24.49 -7.30 -32.01
CA ASN A 8 23.74 -6.64 -30.94
C ASN A 8 22.19 -6.67 -31.01
N LEU A 9 21.58 -7.82 -30.69
CA LEU A 9 20.17 -7.90 -30.26
C LEU A 9 19.90 -7.21 -28.89
N SER A 10 20.93 -6.64 -28.25
CA SER A 10 20.91 -6.26 -26.84
C SER A 10 20.29 -4.89 -26.53
N ALA A 11 20.17 -3.97 -27.50
CA ALA A 11 19.68 -2.62 -27.25
C ALA A 11 18.15 -2.51 -27.41
N ALA A 12 17.59 -3.16 -28.44
CA ALA A 12 16.16 -3.14 -28.71
C ALA A 12 15.36 -3.90 -27.65
N ALA A 13 15.86 -5.07 -27.20
CA ALA A 13 15.24 -5.83 -26.12
C ALA A 13 15.27 -5.08 -24.78
N ALA A 14 16.37 -4.38 -24.48
CA ALA A 14 16.48 -3.55 -23.28
C ALA A 14 15.53 -2.35 -23.31
N ALA A 15 15.37 -1.71 -24.49
CA ALA A 15 14.44 -0.60 -24.67
C ALA A 15 12.98 -1.05 -24.49
N VAL A 16 12.60 -2.22 -25.02
CA VAL A 16 11.25 -2.78 -24.84
C VAL A 16 10.96 -3.10 -23.37
N LEU A 17 11.93 -3.65 -22.63
CA LEU A 17 11.77 -3.91 -21.19
C LEU A 17 11.59 -2.62 -20.38
N LEU A 18 12.30 -1.54 -20.74
CA LEU A 18 12.14 -0.21 -20.13
C LEU A 18 10.77 0.42 -20.40
N LEU A 19 10.19 0.22 -21.59
CA LEU A 19 8.85 0.73 -21.92
C LEU A 19 7.74 0.03 -21.12
N VAL A 20 7.87 -1.26 -20.84
CA VAL A 20 6.87 -2.01 -20.04
C VAL A 20 6.85 -1.57 -18.57
N LEU A 21 7.97 -1.07 -18.03
CA LEU A 21 8.04 -0.57 -16.65
C LEU A 21 7.40 0.81 -16.47
N LEU A 22 7.19 1.58 -17.55
CA LEU A 22 6.68 2.95 -17.49
C LEU A 22 5.15 3.06 -17.56
N THR A 23 4.43 1.95 -17.78
CA THR A 23 2.95 1.94 -17.79
C THR A 23 2.34 1.51 -16.46
N ALA A 24 3.09 1.62 -15.35
CA ALA A 24 2.52 1.49 -14.01
C ALA A 24 1.67 2.74 -13.72
N GLU A 25 0.40 2.66 -14.10
CA GLU A 25 -0.61 3.67 -13.80
C GLU A 25 -0.72 3.79 -12.28
N SER A 26 -0.07 4.80 -11.71
CA SER A 26 -0.17 5.11 -10.29
C SER A 26 -1.55 5.68 -10.02
N SER A 27 -2.53 4.80 -9.85
CA SER A 27 -3.73 5.11 -9.09
C SER A 27 -3.34 5.20 -7.62
N GLN A 28 -2.69 6.32 -7.25
CA GLN A 28 -2.63 6.76 -5.87
C GLN A 28 -4.06 7.12 -5.47
N SER A 29 -4.81 6.11 -5.04
CA SER A 29 -5.92 6.33 -4.13
C SER A 29 -5.24 6.72 -2.82
N SER A 30 -5.00 8.01 -2.64
CA SER A 30 -4.81 8.58 -1.31
C SER A 30 -6.15 8.41 -0.58
N SER A 31 -6.42 7.20 -0.10
CA SER A 31 -7.35 7.04 0.99
C SER A 31 -6.75 7.83 2.13
N ASP A 32 -7.39 8.93 2.51
CA ASP A 32 -7.32 9.50 3.85
C ASP A 32 -7.81 8.42 4.83
N GLY A 33 -7.07 7.31 4.95
CA GLY A 33 -7.37 6.19 5.80
C GLY A 33 -7.16 6.67 7.22
N CYS A 34 -8.24 6.98 7.93
CA CYS A 34 -8.10 7.42 9.30
C CYS A 34 -7.30 6.39 10.08
N ASN A 35 -6.23 6.86 10.71
CA ASN A 35 -5.28 6.09 11.50
C ASN A 35 -4.69 4.90 10.71
N GLU A 36 -3.70 5.23 9.88
CA GLU A 36 -2.73 4.27 9.35
C GLU A 36 -1.54 4.13 10.30
N HIS A 37 -0.95 2.94 10.36
CA HIS A 37 0.30 2.70 11.07
C HIS A 37 1.16 1.66 10.34
N LEU A 38 2.47 1.67 10.62
CA LEU A 38 3.36 0.61 10.14
C LEU A 38 3.04 -0.70 10.86
N SER A 39 2.98 -1.79 10.12
CA SER A 39 2.85 -3.12 10.72
C SER A 39 4.08 -3.41 11.59
N GLY A 40 3.85 -3.80 12.84
CA GLY A 40 4.89 -4.27 13.75
C GLY A 40 5.28 -5.73 13.51
N SER A 41 4.41 -6.51 12.86
CA SER A 41 4.58 -7.94 12.60
C SER A 41 5.17 -8.27 11.21
N TYR A 42 4.94 -7.41 10.21
CA TYR A 42 5.45 -7.61 8.85
C TYR A 42 6.96 -7.35 8.77
N SER A 43 7.69 -8.26 8.12
CA SER A 43 9.15 -8.20 7.99
C SER A 43 9.60 -8.16 6.53
N GLY A 44 10.62 -7.34 6.25
CA GLY A 44 11.22 -7.21 4.92
C GLY A 44 10.59 -6.13 4.05
N ALA A 45 11.07 -6.02 2.80
CA ALA A 45 10.55 -5.04 1.85
C ALA A 45 9.16 -5.46 1.35
N CYS A 46 8.24 -4.50 1.25
CA CYS A 46 6.87 -4.69 0.80
C CYS A 46 6.69 -4.12 -0.61
N PHE A 47 6.56 -4.97 -1.61
CA PHE A 47 6.28 -4.54 -2.98
C PHE A 47 4.79 -4.74 -3.29
N VAL A 48 4.07 -3.70 -3.70
CA VAL A 48 2.63 -3.75 -4.02
C VAL A 48 2.25 -4.91 -4.95
N LEU A 49 3.09 -5.20 -5.94
CA LEU A 49 2.79 -6.26 -6.93
C LEU A 49 3.06 -7.69 -6.42
N ILE A 50 3.80 -7.84 -5.32
CA ILE A 50 4.33 -9.14 -4.86
C ILE A 50 3.81 -9.50 -3.47
N ASN A 51 3.74 -8.51 -2.58
CA ASN A 51 3.58 -8.72 -1.15
C ASN A 51 2.31 -8.12 -0.56
N ASP A 52 1.50 -7.42 -1.36
CA ASP A 52 0.33 -6.69 -0.83
C ASP A 52 -0.65 -7.60 -0.09
N GLY A 53 -0.93 -8.79 -0.64
CA GLY A 53 -1.74 -9.80 0.05
C GLY A 53 -1.12 -10.34 1.35
N ALA A 54 0.22 -10.46 1.41
CA ALA A 54 0.92 -10.87 2.63
C ALA A 54 0.92 -9.77 3.70
N CYS A 55 1.09 -8.52 3.28
CA CYS A 55 0.96 -7.34 4.14
C CYS A 55 -0.46 -7.24 4.70
N ASN A 56 -1.49 -7.37 3.86
CA ASN A 56 -2.88 -7.36 4.32
C ASN A 56 -3.13 -8.44 5.37
N LYS A 57 -2.67 -9.67 5.14
CA LYS A 57 -2.82 -10.74 6.13
C LYS A 57 -2.10 -10.44 7.44
N ALA A 58 -0.86 -9.95 7.39
CA ALA A 58 -0.14 -9.55 8.59
C ALA A 58 -0.90 -8.49 9.40
N CYS A 59 -1.46 -7.47 8.73
CA CYS A 59 -2.24 -6.43 9.40
C CYS A 59 -3.52 -6.97 10.08
N ILE A 60 -4.26 -7.87 9.41
CA ILE A 60 -5.46 -8.50 9.99
C ILE A 60 -5.10 -9.39 11.19
N ASP A 61 -3.97 -10.11 11.12
CA ASP A 61 -3.51 -10.99 12.19
C ASP A 61 -2.92 -10.19 13.37
N GLU A 62 -2.39 -8.98 13.13
CA GLU A 62 -1.76 -8.12 14.12
C GLU A 62 -2.77 -7.49 15.11
N SER A 63 -3.96 -7.10 14.63
CA SER A 63 -5.02 -6.55 15.47
C SER A 63 -6.39 -6.70 14.81
N ILE A 64 -7.41 -6.94 15.63
CA ILE A 64 -8.81 -6.95 15.19
C ILE A 64 -9.31 -5.57 14.73
N ASP A 65 -8.65 -4.49 15.17
CA ASP A 65 -9.01 -3.12 14.80
C ASP A 65 -8.53 -2.76 13.38
N ASN A 66 -7.58 -3.53 12.83
CA ASN A 66 -7.08 -3.37 11.48
C ASN A 66 -8.08 -3.97 10.49
N ILE A 67 -8.50 -3.17 9.50
CA ILE A 67 -9.44 -3.59 8.48
C ILE A 67 -8.77 -4.01 7.18
N SER A 68 -7.55 -3.54 6.94
CA SER A 68 -6.76 -3.88 5.76
C SER A 68 -5.29 -3.55 5.98
N GLY A 69 -4.47 -3.98 5.04
CA GLY A 69 -3.08 -3.52 4.91
C GLY A 69 -2.66 -3.46 3.45
N SER A 70 -1.70 -2.58 3.14
CA SER A 70 -1.14 -2.44 1.81
C SER A 70 0.33 -2.05 1.85
N CYS A 71 1.07 -2.44 0.82
CA CYS A 71 2.44 -1.99 0.66
C CYS A 71 2.50 -0.52 0.21
N ASN A 72 3.26 0.31 0.91
CA ASN A 72 3.56 1.68 0.48
C ASN A 72 5.01 2.04 0.83
N ILE A 73 5.74 2.62 -0.14
CA ILE A 73 7.17 2.98 -0.05
C ILE A 73 8.00 1.85 0.60
N PHE A 74 7.89 0.64 0.04
CA PHE A 74 8.58 -0.57 0.51
C PHE A 74 8.26 -1.03 1.95
N GLN A 75 7.24 -0.45 2.57
CA GLN A 75 6.80 -0.76 3.93
C GLN A 75 5.36 -1.28 3.91
N CYS A 76 5.00 -2.10 4.91
CA CYS A 76 3.63 -2.56 5.08
C CYS A 76 2.89 -1.62 6.01
N TRP A 77 1.81 -1.02 5.52
CA TRP A 77 0.94 -0.13 6.27
C TRP A 77 -0.38 -0.82 6.56
N CYS A 78 -0.82 -0.74 7.81
CA CYS A 78 -2.11 -1.22 8.28
C CYS A 78 -3.07 -0.04 8.41
N TYR A 79 -4.32 -0.28 8.04
CA TYR A 79 -5.37 0.73 8.07
C TYR A 79 -6.47 0.29 9.04
N THR A 80 -6.98 1.24 9.82
CA THR A 80 -8.08 1.00 10.76
C THR A 80 -9.35 1.73 10.30
N SER A 81 -10.48 1.39 10.91
CA SER A 81 -11.73 2.10 10.62
C SER A 81 -11.71 3.52 11.18
N CYS A 82 -12.16 4.48 10.36
CA CYS A 82 -12.53 5.82 10.78
C CYS A 82 -13.76 5.79 11.70
N HIS A 83 -13.60 5.45 12.99
CA HIS A 83 -14.65 5.75 13.94
C HIS A 83 -14.61 7.25 14.24
N SER A 84 -15.55 7.99 13.65
CA SER A 84 -15.94 9.31 14.15
C SER A 84 -16.24 9.13 15.63
N LYS A 85 -15.36 9.59 16.52
CA LYS A 85 -15.66 9.59 17.96
C LYS A 85 -16.94 10.40 18.12
N THR A 86 -18.06 9.75 18.35
CA THR A 86 -19.25 10.42 18.85
C THR A 86 -18.84 11.01 20.18
N VAL A 87 -18.54 12.30 20.20
CA VAL A 87 -18.33 13.05 21.43
C VAL A 87 -19.64 12.90 22.19
N ALA A 88 -19.62 12.13 23.28
CA ALA A 88 -20.79 12.00 24.14
C ALA A 88 -21.26 13.42 24.49
N PRO A 89 -22.54 13.78 24.26
CA PRO A 89 -23.02 15.09 24.68
C PRO A 89 -22.81 15.17 26.19
N ALA A 90 -22.05 16.16 26.63
CA ALA A 90 -21.86 16.45 28.04
C ALA A 90 -23.26 16.53 28.67
N ALA A 91 -23.52 15.64 29.63
CA ALA A 91 -24.79 15.55 30.31
C ALA A 91 -25.18 16.94 30.81
N SER A 92 -26.26 17.50 30.26
CA SER A 92 -26.81 18.77 30.75
C SER A 92 -27.28 18.54 32.17
N THR A 93 -26.58 19.16 33.12
CA THR A 93 -26.98 19.19 34.52
C THR A 93 -28.40 19.74 34.64
N PRO A 94 -29.29 19.10 35.43
CA PRO A 94 -30.63 19.61 35.63
C PRO A 94 -30.59 20.98 36.32
N ILE A 95 -31.27 21.96 35.73
CA ILE A 95 -31.61 23.22 36.40
C ILE A 95 -32.67 22.88 37.45
N LEU A 96 -32.32 22.99 38.73
CA LEU A 96 -33.30 22.96 39.83
C LEU A 96 -33.93 24.36 39.98
N PRO A 97 -35.20 24.46 40.43
CA PRO A 97 -36.03 25.66 40.36
C PRO A 97 -35.63 26.76 41.33
#